data_AF-A0A7Y2FZJ4-F1
#
_entry.id   AF-A0A7Y2FZJ4-F1
#
_cell.length_a   1.000
_cell.length_b   1.000
_cell.length_c   1.000
_cell.angle_alpha   90.00
_cell.angle_beta   90.00
_cell.angle_gamma   90.00
#
_symmetry.space_group_name_H-M   'P 1'
#
loop_
_entity.id
_entity.type
_entity.pdbx_description
1 polymer ?
#
loop_
_entity_poly.entity_id
_entity_poly.type
_entity_poly.pdbx_seq_one_letter_code
_entity_poly.pdbx_strand_id
1 'polypeptide(L)'
;MIDFISQPWHWSFSGFMIVVVMFILIFLGKRFGISSSFKAVCSVAGAGKRFEYFRYDWKGHDWLFVFVIGTIIGGAIASTVFASPEPVAISQATISDLAELGISYPSNVEENPGFIPLDLFTFENLATARGIILMVLGGFLIGFGTRWAGGCTSGHAISGLSELQLPSLVAVVGFFIGGLLVTHILYPIIFNI
;
A
#
# COMPACT_ATOMS: atom_id res chain seq x y z
N MET A 1 -11.06 22.04 17.00
CA MET A 1 -11.75 20.80 16.50
C MET A 1 -10.93 20.15 15.42
N ILE A 2 -10.46 20.90 14.42
CA ILE A 2 -9.49 20.39 13.43
C ILE A 2 -8.21 19.90 14.12
N ASP A 3 -7.65 20.66 15.08
CA ASP A 3 -6.44 20.25 15.82
C ASP A 3 -6.58 18.90 16.55
N PHE A 4 -7.77 18.61 17.09
CA PHE A 4 -8.07 17.34 17.75
C PHE A 4 -8.16 16.17 16.77
N ILE A 5 -8.60 16.42 15.53
CA ILE A 5 -8.71 15.40 14.49
C ILE A 5 -7.34 15.15 13.86
N SER A 6 -6.52 16.20 13.71
CA SER A 6 -5.21 16.16 13.06
C SER A 6 -4.10 15.55 13.92
N GLN A 7 -4.26 15.50 15.25
CA GLN A 7 -3.28 14.84 16.12
C GLN A 7 -3.15 13.34 15.78
N PRO A 8 -2.01 12.67 16.05
CA PRO A 8 -1.89 11.24 15.84
C PRO A 8 -2.81 10.44 16.77
N TRP A 9 -3.59 9.53 16.20
CA TRP A 9 -4.50 8.67 16.96
C TRP A 9 -3.80 7.36 17.30
N HIS A 10 -4.17 6.77 18.43
CA HIS A 10 -3.70 5.43 18.78
C HIS A 10 -4.13 4.42 17.70
N TRP A 11 -3.22 3.50 17.35
CA TRP A 11 -3.42 2.53 16.26
C TRP A 11 -4.69 1.68 16.40
N SER A 12 -5.16 1.46 17.63
CA SER A 12 -6.40 0.71 17.91
C SER A 12 -7.65 1.42 17.36
N PHE A 13 -7.65 2.76 17.29
CA PHE A 13 -8.74 3.50 16.68
C PHE A 13 -8.81 3.23 15.18
N SER A 14 -7.67 3.30 14.48
CA SER A 14 -7.58 2.94 13.07
C SER A 14 -8.01 1.50 12.82
N GLY A 15 -7.60 0.57 13.68
CA GLY A 15 -8.04 -0.82 13.64
C GLY A 15 -9.56 -0.97 13.77
N PHE A 16 -10.17 -0.29 14.74
CA PHE A 16 -11.63 -0.29 14.93
C PHE A 16 -12.36 0.30 13.72
N MET A 17 -11.87 1.41 13.14
CA MET A 17 -12.44 2.01 11.94
C MET A 17 -12.35 1.08 10.72
N ILE A 18 -11.23 0.37 10.54
CA ILE A 18 -11.10 -0.65 9.48
C ILE A 18 -12.15 -1.75 9.66
N VAL A 19 -12.35 -2.26 10.88
CA VAL A 19 -13.37 -3.27 11.18
C VAL A 19 -14.77 -2.77 10.83
N VAL A 20 -15.12 -1.53 11.21
CA VAL A 20 -16.42 -0.92 10.88
C VAL A 20 -16.61 -0.85 9.37
N VAL A 21 -15.60 -0.38 8.62
CA VAL A 21 -15.67 -0.32 7.15
C VAL A 21 -15.82 -1.72 6.56
N MET A 22 -15.04 -2.70 7.04
CA MET A 22 -15.13 -4.09 6.56
C MET A 22 -16.50 -4.69 6.81
N PHE A 23 -17.06 -4.47 8.01
CA PHE A 23 -18.39 -4.93 8.36
C PHE A 23 -19.46 -4.34 7.43
N ILE A 24 -19.42 -3.03 7.17
CA ILE A 24 -20.36 -2.37 6.25
C ILE A 24 -20.25 -2.95 4.84
N LEU A 25 -19.03 -3.17 4.34
CA LEU A 25 -18.84 -3.75 3.01
C LEU A 25 -19.40 -5.18 2.92
N ILE A 26 -19.12 -6.01 3.92
CA ILE A 26 -19.64 -7.38 3.98
C ILE A 26 -21.17 -7.36 4.07
N PHE A 27 -21.74 -6.49 4.90
CA PHE A 27 -23.19 -6.33 5.05
C PHE A 27 -23.87 -5.93 3.74
N LEU A 28 -23.22 -5.09 2.93
CA LEU A 28 -23.70 -4.69 1.60
C LEU A 28 -23.36 -5.70 0.48
N GLY A 29 -22.77 -6.85 0.83
CA GLY A 29 -22.35 -7.87 -0.14
C GLY A 29 -21.22 -7.41 -1.06
N LYS A 30 -20.47 -6.37 -0.67
CA LYS A 30 -19.35 -5.82 -1.44
C LYS A 30 -18.03 -6.44 -0.99
N ARG A 31 -17.15 -6.69 -1.96
CA ARG A 31 -15.81 -7.26 -1.69
C ARG A 31 -14.78 -6.14 -1.47
N PHE A 32 -13.85 -6.39 -0.56
CA PHE A 32 -12.70 -5.53 -0.33
C PHE A 32 -11.48 -6.06 -1.08
N GLY A 33 -10.90 -5.27 -1.98
CA GLY A 33 -9.70 -5.70 -2.71
C GLY A 33 -9.23 -4.70 -3.76
N ILE A 34 -8.02 -4.17 -3.58
CA ILE A 34 -7.43 -3.16 -4.48
C ILE A 34 -6.94 -3.79 -5.79
N SER A 35 -6.35 -4.99 -5.75
CA SER A 35 -5.82 -5.67 -6.93
C SER A 35 -6.89 -6.00 -7.99
N SER A 36 -8.12 -6.27 -7.56
CA SER A 36 -9.27 -6.48 -8.46
C SER A 36 -9.60 -5.21 -9.25
N SER A 37 -9.40 -4.02 -8.68
CA SER A 37 -9.59 -2.74 -9.37
C SER A 37 -8.62 -2.58 -10.53
N PHE A 38 -7.34 -2.95 -10.37
CA PHE A 38 -6.37 -2.96 -11.47
C PHE A 38 -6.78 -3.94 -12.58
N LYS A 39 -7.28 -5.13 -12.21
CA LYS A 39 -7.81 -6.11 -13.18
C LYS A 39 -9.01 -5.53 -13.95
N ALA A 40 -9.90 -4.81 -13.26
CA ALA A 40 -11.05 -4.14 -13.87
C ALA A 40 -10.61 -3.03 -14.84
N VAL A 41 -9.66 -2.18 -14.46
CA VAL A 41 -9.07 -1.15 -15.32
C VAL A 41 -8.48 -1.77 -16.59
N CYS A 42 -7.68 -2.83 -16.46
CA CYS A 42 -7.11 -3.54 -17.62
C CYS A 42 -8.20 -4.15 -18.52
N SER A 43 -9.30 -4.63 -17.94
CA SER A 43 -10.45 -5.14 -18.70
C SER A 43 -11.11 -4.03 -19.53
N VAL A 44 -11.37 -2.87 -18.91
CA VAL A 44 -11.95 -1.68 -19.56
C VAL A 44 -11.03 -1.14 -20.66
N ALA A 45 -9.72 -1.12 -20.42
CA ALA A 45 -8.71 -0.72 -21.40
C ALA A 45 -8.58 -1.69 -22.60
N GLY A 46 -9.36 -2.78 -22.62
CA GLY A 46 -9.45 -3.70 -23.75
C GLY A 46 -8.52 -4.91 -23.65
N ALA A 47 -7.76 -5.08 -22.58
CA ALA A 47 -6.91 -6.26 -22.38
C ALA A 47 -7.74 -7.55 -22.27
N GLY A 48 -9.00 -7.45 -21.83
CA GLY A 48 -9.94 -8.57 -21.78
C GLY A 48 -10.32 -9.16 -23.15
N LYS A 49 -10.05 -8.43 -24.25
CA LYS A 49 -10.22 -8.95 -25.63
C LYS A 49 -9.05 -9.85 -26.07
N ARG A 50 -7.87 -9.71 -25.45
CA ARG A 50 -6.63 -10.41 -25.85
C ARG A 50 -6.20 -11.48 -24.85
N PHE A 51 -6.52 -11.31 -23.57
CA PHE A 51 -6.10 -12.24 -22.52
C PHE A 51 -7.30 -12.63 -21.66
N GLU A 52 -7.50 -13.93 -21.49
CA GLU A 52 -8.61 -14.48 -20.71
C GLU A 52 -8.58 -14.00 -19.26
N TYR A 53 -7.38 -13.84 -18.67
CA TYR A 53 -7.25 -13.34 -17.31
C TYR A 53 -7.93 -11.97 -17.13
N PHE A 54 -7.82 -11.06 -18.10
CA PHE A 54 -8.42 -9.72 -18.01
C PHE A 54 -9.88 -9.69 -18.45
N ARG A 55 -10.50 -10.83 -18.76
CA ARG A 55 -11.93 -10.94 -19.02
C ARG A 55 -12.69 -10.94 -17.69
N TYR A 56 -12.75 -9.76 -17.06
CA TYR A 56 -13.32 -9.52 -15.75
C TYR A 56 -14.64 -8.76 -15.86
N ASP A 57 -15.67 -9.23 -15.16
CA ASP A 57 -16.95 -8.53 -15.09
C ASP A 57 -16.86 -7.34 -14.13
N TRP A 58 -16.36 -6.23 -14.66
CA TRP A 58 -16.21 -4.97 -13.94
C TRP A 58 -17.55 -4.28 -13.66
N LYS A 59 -18.60 -4.57 -14.44
CA LYS A 59 -19.93 -3.95 -14.26
C LYS A 59 -20.64 -4.51 -13.03
N GLY A 60 -20.47 -5.81 -12.76
CA GLY A 60 -20.97 -6.43 -11.51
C GLY A 60 -20.22 -5.99 -10.25
N HIS A 61 -19.09 -5.29 -10.38
CA HIS A 61 -18.21 -4.88 -9.28
C HIS A 61 -17.82 -3.39 -9.35
N ASP A 62 -18.74 -2.55 -9.84
CA ASP A 62 -18.60 -1.09 -9.98
C ASP A 62 -18.13 -0.38 -8.70
N TRP A 63 -18.56 -0.88 -7.54
CA TRP A 63 -18.17 -0.40 -6.23
C TRP A 63 -16.65 -0.36 -6.00
N LEU A 64 -15.88 -1.22 -6.66
CA LEU A 64 -14.41 -1.20 -6.57
C LEU A 64 -13.82 0.15 -7.02
N PHE A 65 -14.41 0.77 -8.05
CA PHE A 65 -13.98 2.08 -8.52
C PHE A 65 -14.36 3.19 -7.53
N VAL A 66 -15.57 3.12 -6.98
CA VAL A 66 -16.03 4.04 -5.92
C VAL A 66 -15.09 3.96 -4.71
N PHE A 67 -14.72 2.74 -4.32
CA PHE A 67 -13.77 2.51 -3.24
C PHE A 67 -12.39 3.11 -3.54
N VAL A 68 -11.80 2.83 -4.72
CA VAL A 68 -10.47 3.36 -5.08
C VAL A 68 -10.48 4.88 -5.15
N ILE A 69 -11.44 5.48 -5.85
CA ILE A 69 -11.57 6.94 -5.95
C ILE A 69 -11.79 7.55 -4.56
N GLY A 70 -12.65 6.94 -3.75
CA GLY A 70 -12.89 7.36 -2.37
C GLY A 70 -11.63 7.30 -1.50
N THR A 71 -10.80 6.26 -1.63
CA THR A 71 -9.52 6.17 -0.91
C THR A 71 -8.51 7.22 -1.35
N ILE A 72 -8.47 7.56 -2.65
CA ILE A 72 -7.58 8.62 -3.17
C ILE A 72 -8.02 9.98 -2.62
N ILE A 73 -9.32 10.30 -2.72
CA ILE A 73 -9.89 11.56 -2.21
C ILE A 73 -9.72 11.64 -0.69
N GLY A 74 -10.03 10.56 0.03
CA GLY A 74 -9.88 10.49 1.48
C GLY A 74 -8.43 10.68 1.92
N GLY A 75 -7.48 10.06 1.21
CA GLY A 75 -6.04 10.26 1.44
C GLY A 75 -5.61 11.71 1.20
N ALA A 76 -6.08 12.33 0.11
CA ALA A 76 -5.78 13.73 -0.19
C ALA A 76 -6.36 14.70 0.86
N ILE A 77 -7.59 14.46 1.33
CA ILE A 77 -8.20 15.25 2.41
C ILE A 77 -7.43 15.05 3.72
N ALA A 78 -7.08 13.81 4.06
CA ALA A 78 -6.33 13.49 5.27
C ALA A 78 -4.93 14.14 5.26
N SER A 79 -4.25 14.17 4.11
CA SER A 79 -2.90 14.73 4.00
C SER A 79 -2.84 16.25 3.88
N THR A 80 -3.95 16.92 3.54
CA THR A 80 -3.98 18.39 3.33
C THR A 80 -4.78 19.12 4.39
N VAL A 81 -5.98 18.65 4.72
CA VAL A 81 -6.91 19.31 5.65
C VAL A 81 -6.67 18.85 7.09
N PHE A 82 -6.34 17.57 7.27
CA PHE A 82 -6.11 16.96 8.58
C PHE A 82 -4.65 16.54 8.79
N ALA A 83 -3.72 17.23 8.13
CA ALA A 83 -2.30 16.95 8.25
C ALA A 83 -1.86 17.08 9.71
N SER A 84 -1.14 16.08 10.20
CA SER A 84 -0.55 16.11 11.54
C SER A 84 0.50 17.23 11.62
N PRO A 85 0.54 17.98 12.73
CA PRO A 85 1.58 18.99 12.95
C PRO A 85 2.96 18.38 13.24
N GLU A 86 3.01 17.10 13.61
CA GLU A 86 4.23 16.33 13.86
C GLU A 86 4.44 15.26 12.78
N PRO A 87 5.69 14.98 12.37
CA PRO A 87 5.99 13.92 11.43
C PRO A 87 5.64 12.56 12.03
N VAL A 88 5.52 11.53 11.19
CA VAL A 88 5.22 10.17 11.68
C VAL A 88 6.22 9.77 12.78
N ALA A 89 5.72 9.25 13.90
CA ALA A 89 6.59 8.76 14.96
C ALA A 89 7.10 7.36 14.58
N ILE A 90 8.39 7.24 14.25
CA ILE A 90 9.06 5.95 14.05
C ILE A 90 10.09 5.69 15.16
N SER A 91 10.50 4.42 15.31
CA SER A 91 11.44 4.05 16.37
C SER A 91 12.83 4.63 16.12
N GLN A 92 13.56 4.93 17.19
CA GLN A 92 14.93 5.45 17.08
C GLN A 92 15.87 4.48 16.35
N ALA A 93 15.67 3.17 16.50
CA ALA A 93 16.41 2.14 15.78
C ALA A 93 16.15 2.21 14.26
N THR A 94 14.90 2.44 13.86
CA THR A 94 14.57 2.62 12.44
C THR A 94 15.22 3.87 11.86
N ILE A 95 15.30 4.97 12.63
CA ILE A 95 15.98 6.19 12.20
C ILE A 95 17.48 5.93 11.98
N SER A 96 18.14 5.20 12.87
CA SER A 96 19.55 4.83 12.68
C SER A 96 19.75 3.94 11.46
N ASP A 97 18.90 2.92 11.27
CA ASP A 97 19.00 2.00 10.14
C ASP A 97 18.78 2.72 8.80
N LEU A 98 17.84 3.68 8.74
CA LEU A 98 17.61 4.50 7.56
C LEU A 98 18.80 5.42 7.26
N ALA A 99 19.41 6.00 8.30
CA ALA A 99 20.59 6.85 8.15
C ALA A 99 21.79 6.06 7.60
N GLU A 100 21.98 4.80 8.00
CA GLU A 100 23.01 3.92 7.43
C GLU A 100 22.78 3.63 5.95
N LEU A 101 21.53 3.56 5.50
CA LEU A 101 21.16 3.40 4.09
C LEU A 101 21.22 4.72 3.30
N GLY A 102 21.59 5.84 3.94
CA GLY A 102 21.61 7.16 3.32
C GLY A 102 20.22 7.75 3.07
N ILE A 103 19.19 7.26 3.77
CA ILE A 103 17.82 7.76 3.68
C ILE A 103 17.59 8.74 4.82
N SER A 104 17.34 10.00 4.47
CA SER A 104 16.99 11.05 5.43
C SER A 104 15.57 10.82 5.96
N TYR A 105 15.41 10.88 7.28
CA TYR A 105 14.10 10.88 7.91
C TYR A 105 13.76 12.31 8.35
N PRO A 106 12.65 12.90 7.89
CA PRO A 106 12.33 14.30 8.16
C PRO A 106 12.10 14.53 9.65
N SER A 107 12.74 15.57 10.20
CA SER A 107 12.53 16.01 11.58
C SER A 107 11.34 16.96 11.72
N ASN A 108 10.90 17.57 10.61
CA ASN A 108 9.81 18.54 10.56
C ASN A 108 8.84 18.20 9.41
N VAL A 109 7.54 18.44 9.62
CA VAL A 109 6.46 18.16 8.64
C VAL A 109 6.60 19.00 7.36
N GLU A 110 7.20 20.19 7.45
CA GLU A 110 7.40 21.08 6.31
C GLU A 110 8.34 20.51 5.24
N GLU A 111 9.29 19.66 5.65
CA GLU A 111 10.19 18.98 4.71
C GLU A 111 9.51 17.76 4.09
N ASN A 112 8.92 16.91 4.93
CA ASN A 112 8.16 15.74 4.50
C ASN A 112 7.33 15.21 5.68
N PRO A 113 6.05 14.83 5.48
CA PRO A 113 5.20 14.28 6.54
C PRO A 113 5.71 12.94 7.13
N GLY A 114 6.72 12.31 6.53
CA GLY A 114 7.39 11.11 7.07
C GLY A 114 6.76 9.78 6.65
N PHE A 115 5.77 9.80 5.74
CA PHE A 115 5.12 8.59 5.25
C PHE A 115 5.93 7.84 4.18
N ILE A 116 6.62 8.58 3.31
CA ILE A 116 7.35 8.04 2.16
C ILE A 116 8.60 8.91 1.95
N PRO A 117 9.80 8.34 1.73
CA PRO A 117 10.99 9.13 1.43
C PRO A 117 10.88 9.74 0.03
N LEU A 118 10.40 10.99 -0.05
CA LEU A 118 10.11 11.67 -1.32
C LEU A 118 11.36 11.78 -2.21
N ASP A 119 12.54 11.89 -1.60
CA ASP A 119 13.82 11.90 -2.32
C ASP A 119 14.00 10.64 -3.18
N LEU A 120 13.52 9.47 -2.75
CA LEU A 120 13.66 8.24 -3.53
C LEU A 120 12.59 8.08 -4.60
N PHE A 121 11.39 8.61 -4.36
CA PHE A 121 10.22 8.40 -5.20
C PHE A 121 9.93 9.64 -6.09
N THR A 122 10.96 10.15 -6.78
CA THR A 122 10.83 11.23 -7.75
C THR A 122 10.94 10.73 -9.19
N PHE A 123 10.37 11.48 -10.13
CA PHE A 123 10.50 11.17 -11.57
C PHE A 123 11.95 11.28 -12.07
N GLU A 124 12.77 12.13 -11.46
CA GLU A 124 14.19 12.26 -11.76
C GLU A 124 14.95 10.97 -11.40
N ASN A 125 14.64 10.41 -10.22
CA ASN A 125 15.28 9.17 -9.78
C ASN A 125 14.80 7.94 -10.53
N LEU A 126 13.66 8.01 -11.24
CA LEU A 126 13.16 6.91 -12.07
C LEU A 126 14.14 6.48 -13.16
N ALA A 127 14.99 7.40 -13.67
CA ALA A 127 16.00 7.10 -14.68
C ALA A 127 17.32 6.55 -14.09
N THR A 128 17.48 6.56 -12.76
CA THR A 128 18.66 6.02 -12.09
C THR A 128 18.58 4.50 -11.95
N ALA A 129 19.73 3.83 -11.83
CA ALA A 129 19.76 2.38 -11.60
C ALA A 129 18.96 2.00 -10.33
N ARG A 130 19.09 2.78 -9.25
CA ARG A 130 18.36 2.58 -7.99
C ARG A 130 16.85 2.72 -8.19
N GLY A 131 16.39 3.78 -8.86
CA GLY A 131 14.97 3.99 -9.11
C GLY A 131 14.35 2.95 -10.05
N ILE A 132 15.07 2.49 -11.08
CA ILE A 132 14.60 1.39 -11.94
C ILE A 132 14.41 0.11 -11.11
N ILE A 133 15.37 -0.24 -10.25
CA ILE A 133 15.27 -1.43 -9.41
C ILE A 133 14.14 -1.30 -8.39
N LEU A 134 14.06 -0.19 -7.67
CA LEU A 134 13.08 -0.01 -6.59
C LEU A 134 11.66 0.22 -7.11
N MET A 135 11.47 1.11 -8.08
CA MET A 135 10.14 1.53 -8.54
C MET A 135 9.63 0.65 -9.68
N VAL A 136 10.43 0.43 -10.72
CA VAL A 136 9.98 -0.31 -11.92
C VAL A 136 9.98 -1.81 -11.67
N LEU A 137 11.13 -2.37 -11.28
CA LEU A 137 11.24 -3.80 -11.00
C LEU A 137 10.45 -4.16 -9.73
N GLY A 138 10.53 -3.35 -8.68
CA GLY A 138 9.71 -3.53 -7.47
C GLY A 138 8.20 -3.52 -7.78
N GLY A 139 7.71 -2.53 -8.53
CA GLY A 139 6.31 -2.47 -8.95
C GLY A 139 5.88 -3.67 -9.80
N PHE A 140 6.73 -4.11 -10.73
CA PHE A 140 6.51 -5.32 -11.53
C PHE A 140 6.40 -6.57 -10.64
N LEU A 141 7.34 -6.76 -9.70
CA LEU A 141 7.35 -7.90 -8.78
C LEU A 141 6.12 -7.90 -7.86
N ILE A 142 5.67 -6.73 -7.39
CA ILE A 142 4.42 -6.60 -6.61
C ILE A 142 3.22 -7.05 -7.46
N GLY A 143 3.12 -6.60 -8.70
CA GLY A 143 2.03 -6.98 -9.61
C GLY A 143 2.05 -8.48 -9.94
N PHE A 144 3.22 -9.02 -10.29
CA PHE A 144 3.43 -10.44 -10.55
C PHE A 144 3.11 -11.30 -9.32
N GLY A 145 3.66 -10.94 -8.16
CA GLY A 145 3.45 -11.65 -6.89
C GLY A 145 1.99 -11.63 -6.45
N THR A 146 1.31 -10.48 -6.58
CA THR A 146 -0.13 -10.36 -6.30
C THR A 146 -0.95 -11.31 -7.17
N ARG A 147 -0.60 -11.45 -8.45
CA ARG A 147 -1.25 -12.41 -9.34
C ARG A 147 -0.96 -13.85 -8.93
N TRP A 148 0.28 -14.15 -8.57
CA TRP A 148 0.72 -15.49 -8.21
C TRP A 148 0.08 -15.97 -6.89
N ALA A 149 -0.01 -15.09 -5.89
CA ALA A 149 -0.68 -15.35 -4.62
C ALA A 149 -2.22 -15.41 -4.74
N GLY A 150 -2.79 -14.89 -5.83
CA GLY A 150 -4.24 -14.81 -6.02
C GLY A 150 -4.91 -13.62 -5.31
N GLY A 151 -4.12 -12.67 -4.80
CA GLY A 151 -4.59 -11.52 -4.05
C GLY A 151 -3.43 -10.63 -3.56
N CYS A 152 -3.77 -9.43 -3.11
CA CYS A 152 -2.81 -8.50 -2.49
C CYS A 152 -2.91 -8.54 -0.96
N THR A 153 -2.10 -7.73 -0.26
CA THR A 153 -2.15 -7.59 1.20
C THR A 153 -3.54 -7.26 1.71
N SER A 154 -4.28 -6.36 1.05
CA SER A 154 -5.64 -6.00 1.46
C SER A 154 -6.61 -7.18 1.37
N GLY A 155 -6.42 -8.08 0.40
CA GLY A 155 -7.27 -9.27 0.22
C GLY A 155 -6.91 -10.39 1.19
N HIS A 156 -5.63 -10.73 1.33
CA HIS A 156 -5.19 -11.83 2.19
C HIS A 156 -5.11 -11.44 3.67
N ALA A 157 -4.52 -10.29 4.00
CA ALA A 157 -4.25 -9.90 5.38
C ALA A 157 -5.49 -9.32 6.09
N ILE A 158 -6.31 -8.52 5.40
CA ILE A 158 -7.50 -7.92 6.00
C ILE A 158 -8.67 -8.91 5.89
N SER A 159 -9.15 -9.21 4.67
CA SER A 159 -10.32 -10.08 4.52
C SER A 159 -10.02 -11.57 4.77
N GLY A 160 -8.97 -12.11 4.14
CA GLY A 160 -8.67 -13.55 4.16
C GLY A 160 -8.30 -14.11 5.54
N LEU A 161 -7.49 -13.39 6.32
CA LEU A 161 -7.18 -13.77 7.70
C LEU A 161 -8.39 -13.64 8.63
N SER A 162 -9.25 -12.61 8.44
CA SER A 162 -10.49 -12.49 9.20
C SER A 162 -11.48 -13.63 8.91
N GLU A 163 -11.44 -14.21 7.70
CA GLU A 163 -12.20 -15.41 7.34
C GLU A 163 -11.49 -16.73 7.69
N LEU A 164 -10.35 -16.68 8.40
CA LEU A 164 -9.54 -17.85 8.80
C LEU A 164 -9.11 -18.73 7.63
N GLN A 165 -8.88 -18.14 6.46
CA GLN A 165 -8.44 -18.87 5.28
C GLN A 165 -6.95 -19.27 5.40
N LEU A 166 -6.67 -20.58 5.47
CA LEU A 166 -5.30 -21.11 5.48
C LEU A 166 -4.44 -20.61 4.30
N PRO A 167 -4.94 -20.55 3.05
CA PRO A 167 -4.14 -20.00 1.93
C PRO A 167 -3.70 -18.54 2.18
N SER A 168 -4.56 -17.75 2.81
CA SER A 168 -4.26 -16.35 3.14
C SER A 168 -3.22 -16.25 4.26
N LEU A 169 -3.24 -17.15 5.24
CA LEU A 169 -2.19 -17.23 6.25
C LEU A 169 -0.83 -17.53 5.63
N VAL A 170 -0.75 -18.51 4.73
CA VAL A 170 0.49 -18.85 4.03
C VAL A 170 0.98 -17.67 3.18
N ALA A 171 0.08 -16.99 2.45
CA ALA A 171 0.43 -15.82 1.67
C ALA A 171 0.99 -14.69 2.53
N VAL A 172 0.36 -14.39 3.67
CA VAL A 172 0.81 -13.33 4.59
C VAL A 172 2.17 -13.65 5.20
N VAL A 173 2.39 -14.88 5.65
CA VAL A 173 3.73 -15.32 6.13
C VAL A 173 4.78 -15.12 5.04
N GLY A 174 4.47 -15.48 3.80
CA GLY A 174 5.33 -15.24 2.64
C GLY A 174 5.61 -13.75 2.40
N PHE A 175 4.62 -12.87 2.54
CA PHE A 175 4.78 -11.42 2.41
C PHE A 175 5.73 -10.86 3.48
N PHE A 176 5.61 -11.32 4.73
CA PHE A 176 6.51 -10.91 5.82
C PHE A 176 7.94 -11.39 5.58
N ILE A 177 8.13 -12.66 5.18
CA ILE A 177 9.46 -13.20 4.85
C ILE A 177 10.09 -12.41 3.71
N GLY A 178 9.33 -12.14 2.64
CA GLY A 178 9.79 -11.34 1.51
C GLY A 178 10.17 -9.91 1.92
N GLY A 179 9.35 -9.27 2.75
CA GLY A 179 9.65 -7.93 3.30
C GLY A 179 10.93 -7.91 4.13
N LEU A 180 11.11 -8.87 5.05
CA LEU A 180 12.32 -8.98 5.85
C LEU A 180 13.57 -9.25 5.00
N LEU A 181 13.47 -10.11 3.98
CA LEU A 181 14.56 -10.39 3.05
C LEU A 181 14.94 -9.12 2.29
N VAL A 182 13.97 -8.39 1.75
CA VAL A 182 14.22 -7.14 1.05
C VAL A 182 14.86 -6.11 1.97
N THR A 183 14.35 -5.91 3.18
CA THR A 183 14.87 -4.92 4.14
C THR A 183 16.29 -5.25 4.60
N HIS A 184 16.58 -6.50 4.97
CA HIS A 184 17.87 -6.84 5.60
C HIS A 184 18.95 -7.28 4.60
N ILE A 185 18.58 -7.72 3.40
CA ILE A 185 19.54 -8.23 2.40
C ILE A 185 19.56 -7.32 1.18
N LEU A 186 18.40 -7.03 0.60
CA LEU A 186 18.35 -6.36 -0.70
C LEU A 186 18.59 -4.85 -0.61
N TYR A 187 18.04 -4.17 0.40
CA TYR A 187 18.25 -2.74 0.59
C TYR A 187 19.73 -2.38 0.82
N PRO A 188 20.49 -3.04 1.73
CA PRO A 188 21.92 -2.75 1.88
C PRO A 188 22.71 -2.92 0.57
N ILE A 189 22.30 -3.83 -0.31
CA ILE A 189 22.93 -4.00 -1.62
C ILE A 189 22.54 -2.86 -2.56
N ILE A 190 21.24 -2.57 -2.68
CA ILE A 190 20.72 -1.56 -3.62
C ILE A 190 21.21 -0.15 -3.29
N PHE A 191 21.21 0.22 -2.01
CA PHE A 191 21.60 1.57 -1.58
C PHE A 191 23.13 1.80 -1.59
N ASN A 192 23.91 0.73 -1.76
CA ASN A 192 25.37 0.77 -1.83
C ASN A 192 25.92 0.69 -3.27
N ILE A 193 25.03 0.58 -4.27
CA ILE A 193 25.34 0.71 -5.71
C ILE A 193 25.36 2.17 -6.11
#